data_AF-A0A1X7J267-F1
#
_entry.id   AF-A0A1X7J267-F1
#
_cell.length_a   1.000
_cell.length_b   1.000
_cell.length_c   1.000
_cell.angle_alpha   90.00
_cell.angle_beta   90.00
_cell.angle_gamma   90.00
#
_symmetry.space_group_name_H-M   'P 1'
#
loop_
_entity.id
_entity.type
_entity.pdbx_description
1 polymer ?
#
loop_
_entity_poly.entity_id
_entity_poly.type
_entity_poly.pdbx_seq_one_letter_code
_entity_poly.pdbx_strand_id
1 'polypeptide(L)'
;MSPFLPGARGTQPCPNCGAQVAQSDRYPEYLCSECEARAVDANGARVTGSNASFGGGFVLHWPNGEHDPLPCISARVWVDGREWDYSEARFGGVLITPARER
;
A
#
# COMPACT_ATOMS: atom_id res chain seq x y z
N MET A 1 1.46 28.31 -0.01
CA MET A 1 1.53 27.43 1.17
C MET A 1 1.68 26.00 0.67
N SER A 2 2.84 25.37 0.82
CA SER A 2 3.05 23.96 0.47
C SER A 2 3.35 23.17 1.75
N PRO A 3 2.61 22.10 2.06
CA PRO A 3 2.91 21.25 3.20
C PRO A 3 4.04 20.29 2.80
N PHE A 4 5.27 20.78 2.81
CA PHE A 4 6.43 19.90 2.74
C PHE A 4 6.62 19.26 4.11
N LEU A 5 6.22 17.99 4.22
CA LEU A 5 6.55 17.14 5.36
C LEU A 5 8.09 17.11 5.52
N PRO A 6 8.64 17.47 6.69
CA PRO A 6 10.08 17.48 6.91
C PRO A 6 10.61 16.05 6.91
N GLY A 7 11.25 15.64 5.81
CA GLY A 7 11.85 14.30 5.67
C GLY A 7 11.97 13.79 4.23
N ALA A 8 11.22 14.33 3.26
CA ALA A 8 11.31 13.93 1.86
C ALA A 8 12.51 14.60 1.18
N ARG A 9 13.56 13.83 0.84
CA ARG A 9 14.75 14.33 0.13
C ARG A 9 14.56 14.41 -1.40
N GLY A 10 13.37 14.07 -1.90
CA GLY A 10 13.04 14.09 -3.33
C GLY A 10 11.63 13.56 -3.59
N THR A 11 11.25 13.47 -4.86
CA THR A 11 10.11 12.68 -5.33
C THR A 11 10.61 11.45 -6.07
N GLN A 12 9.90 10.34 -5.94
CA GLN A 12 10.13 9.14 -6.74
C GLN A 12 8.92 8.89 -7.64
N PRO A 13 9.10 8.41 -8.89
CA PRO A 13 7.98 7.98 -9.70
C PRO A 13 7.38 6.70 -9.12
N CYS A 14 6.06 6.63 -9.03
CA CYS A 14 5.33 5.41 -8.70
C CYS A 14 5.69 4.32 -9.72
N PRO A 15 6.14 3.13 -9.29
CA PRO A 15 6.58 2.08 -10.21
C PRO A 15 5.44 1.45 -11.04
N ASN A 16 4.18 1.73 -10.68
CA ASN A 16 3.00 1.32 -11.45
C ASN A 16 2.56 2.38 -12.47
N CYS A 17 2.21 3.60 -12.02
CA CYS A 17 1.61 4.63 -12.89
C CYS A 17 2.55 5.80 -13.25
N GLY A 18 3.74 5.88 -12.68
CA GLY A 18 4.69 6.98 -12.90
C GLY A 18 4.39 8.28 -12.15
N ALA A 19 3.30 8.35 -11.37
CA ALA A 19 2.95 9.53 -10.59
C ALA A 19 4.05 9.89 -9.58
N GLN A 20 4.35 11.19 -9.42
CA GLN A 20 5.37 11.65 -8.49
C GLN A 20 4.86 11.53 -7.04
N VAL A 21 5.54 10.72 -6.23
CA VAL A 21 5.26 10.55 -4.80
C VAL A 21 6.46 10.96 -3.96
N ALA A 22 6.24 11.24 -2.68
CA ALA A 22 7.32 11.60 -1.77
C ALA A 22 8.34 10.46 -1.69
N GLN A 23 9.62 10.74 -1.91
CA GLN A 23 10.63 9.70 -1.83
C GLN A 23 10.75 9.18 -0.40
N SER A 24 10.80 7.86 -0.24
CA SER A 24 11.04 7.22 1.05
C SER A 24 12.30 6.38 0.98
N ASP A 25 13.34 6.76 1.72
CA ASP A 25 14.58 5.98 1.84
C ASP A 25 14.31 4.54 2.34
N ARG A 26 13.23 4.34 3.11
CA ARG A 26 12.86 3.01 3.63
C ARG A 26 12.09 2.19 2.61
N TYR A 27 11.36 2.85 1.73
CA TYR A 27 10.49 2.24 0.74
C TYR A 27 10.76 2.89 -0.62
N PRO A 28 11.85 2.54 -1.30
CA PRO A 28 12.22 3.19 -2.56
C PRO A 28 11.25 2.88 -3.71
N GLU A 29 10.39 1.86 -3.55
CA GLU A 29 9.53 1.32 -4.62
C GLU A 29 8.05 1.21 -4.19
N TYR A 30 7.59 2.02 -3.22
CA TYR A 30 6.18 1.98 -2.83
C TYR A 30 5.26 2.60 -3.88
N LEU A 31 4.02 2.10 -3.94
CA LEU A 31 2.98 2.65 -4.80
C LEU A 31 2.38 3.95 -4.25
N CYS A 32 1.92 4.81 -5.15
CA CYS A 32 1.13 5.99 -4.76
C CYS A 32 -0.23 5.59 -4.17
N SER A 33 -0.81 6.48 -3.36
CA SER A 33 -2.13 6.24 -2.73
C SER A 33 -3.26 6.00 -3.73
N GLU A 34 -3.16 6.54 -4.95
CA GLU A 34 -4.12 6.26 -6.03
C GLU A 34 -4.01 4.82 -6.56
N CYS A 35 -2.79 4.29 -6.68
CA CYS A 35 -2.57 2.89 -7.06
C CYS A 35 -2.97 1.95 -5.92
N GLU A 36 -2.70 2.36 -4.68
CA GLU A 36 -3.15 1.66 -3.48
C GLU A 36 -4.68 1.55 -3.42
N ALA A 37 -5.41 2.64 -3.69
CA ALA A 37 -6.87 2.63 -3.74
C ALA A 37 -7.47 1.77 -4.88
N ARG A 38 -6.65 1.39 -5.86
CA ARG A 38 -7.02 0.51 -6.98
C ARG A 38 -6.60 -0.94 -6.74
N ALA A 39 -5.98 -1.25 -5.60
CA ALA A 39 -5.58 -2.59 -5.28
C ALA A 39 -6.79 -3.53 -5.22
N VAL A 40 -6.64 -4.67 -5.87
CA VAL A 40 -7.62 -5.76 -5.88
C VAL A 40 -7.00 -7.05 -5.37
N ASP A 41 -7.81 -7.96 -4.86
CA ASP A 41 -7.38 -9.31 -4.51
C ASP A 41 -7.24 -10.21 -5.75
N ALA A 42 -6.97 -11.50 -5.53
CA ALA A 42 -6.82 -12.49 -6.60
C ALA A 42 -8.09 -12.70 -7.44
N ASN A 43 -9.26 -12.36 -6.88
CA ASN A 43 -10.56 -12.45 -7.55
C ASN A 43 -10.93 -11.15 -8.29
N GLY A 44 -10.10 -10.10 -8.18
CA GLY A 44 -10.39 -8.78 -8.73
C GLY A 44 -11.28 -7.91 -7.84
N ALA A 45 -11.52 -8.32 -6.59
CA ALA A 45 -12.30 -7.54 -5.63
C ALA A 45 -11.44 -6.43 -5.03
N ARG A 46 -11.98 -5.21 -4.93
CA ARG A 46 -11.24 -4.08 -4.32
C ARG A 46 -10.91 -4.37 -2.86
N VAL A 47 -9.69 -4.05 -2.48
CA VAL A 47 -9.19 -4.20 -1.11
C VAL A 47 -8.53 -2.94 -0.61
N THR A 48 -8.54 -2.75 0.70
CA THR A 48 -7.90 -1.63 1.39
C THR A 48 -7.26 -2.16 2.66
N GLY A 49 -5.98 -1.86 2.84
CA GLY A 49 -5.23 -2.18 4.04
C GLY A 49 -5.46 -1.08 5.08
N SER A 50 -5.51 -1.48 6.34
CA SER A 50 -5.53 -0.54 7.46
C SER A 50 -4.78 -1.13 8.63
N ASN A 51 -4.40 -0.25 9.55
CA ASN A 51 -3.78 -0.68 10.80
C ASN A 51 -4.87 -1.20 11.74
N ALA A 52 -4.70 -2.41 12.27
CA ALA A 52 -5.68 -3.04 13.13
C ALA A 52 -5.76 -2.37 14.51
N SER A 53 -4.66 -1.80 15.02
CA SER A 53 -4.59 -1.26 16.39
C SER A 53 -3.39 -0.34 16.60
N PHE A 54 -3.41 0.48 17.66
CA PHE A 54 -2.28 1.35 18.03
C PHE A 54 -0.96 0.59 18.32
N GLY A 55 -1.06 -0.69 18.69
CA GLY A 55 0.09 -1.59 18.90
C GLY A 55 0.67 -2.21 17.62
N GLY A 56 0.10 -1.87 16.46
CA GLY A 56 0.40 -2.49 15.17
C GLY A 56 -0.59 -3.61 14.82
N GLY A 57 -0.41 -4.15 13.62
CA GLY A 57 -1.24 -5.18 13.02
C GLY A 57 -1.80 -4.70 11.70
N PHE A 58 -1.77 -5.57 10.70
CA PHE A 58 -2.33 -5.26 9.39
C PHE A 58 -3.66 -5.99 9.23
N VAL A 59 -4.66 -5.29 8.71
CA VAL A 59 -5.96 -5.86 8.39
C VAL A 59 -6.36 -5.43 6.99
N LEU A 60 -6.80 -6.41 6.21
CA LEU A 60 -7.32 -6.21 4.87
C LEU A 60 -8.83 -6.08 4.94
N HIS A 61 -9.37 -5.04 4.30
CA HIS A 61 -10.79 -4.74 4.24
C HIS A 61 -11.26 -4.75 2.80
N TRP A 62 -12.48 -5.25 2.57
CA TRP A 62 -13.17 -5.11 1.29
C TRP A 62 -14.23 -4.00 1.45
N PRO A 63 -14.04 -2.81 0.86
CA PRO A 63 -15.00 -1.71 0.99
C PRO A 63 -16.38 -2.04 0.41
N ASN A 64 -16.46 -3.04 -0.47
CA ASN A 64 -17.73 -3.52 -1.03
C ASN A 64 -18.50 -4.43 -0.04
N GLY A 65 -17.92 -4.79 1.10
CA GLY A 65 -18.53 -5.72 2.06
C GLY A 65 -18.58 -7.17 1.58
N GLU A 66 -17.78 -7.52 0.57
CA GLU A 66 -17.75 -8.86 -0.02
C GLU A 66 -17.15 -9.90 0.93
N HIS A 67 -16.22 -9.46 1.79
CA HIS A 67 -15.56 -10.29 2.79
C HIS A 67 -15.39 -9.52 4.10
N ASP A 68 -15.44 -10.26 5.21
CA ASP A 68 -15.08 -9.76 6.53
C ASP A 68 -13.62 -9.29 6.58
N PRO A 69 -13.30 -8.27 7.40
CA PRO A 69 -11.95 -7.79 7.56
C PRO A 69 -11.01 -8.91 8.03
N LEU A 70 -9.93 -9.11 7.28
CA LEU A 70 -8.98 -10.20 7.51
C LEU A 70 -7.68 -9.66 8.13
N PRO A 71 -7.42 -9.93 9.43
CA PRO A 71 -6.14 -9.60 10.04
C PRO A 71 -5.05 -10.51 9.47
N CYS A 72 -3.99 -9.92 8.92
CA CYS A 72 -2.86 -10.63 8.32
C CYS A 72 -1.56 -9.84 8.52
N ILE A 73 -0.41 -10.43 8.20
CA ILE A 73 0.90 -9.73 8.30
C ILE A 73 1.19 -8.98 7.00
N SER A 74 0.89 -9.61 5.87
CA SER A 74 0.84 -9.01 4.55
C SER A 74 -0.22 -9.71 3.71
N ALA A 75 -0.68 -9.02 2.66
CA ALA A 75 -1.60 -9.55 1.67
C ALA A 75 -1.04 -9.35 0.28
N ARG A 76 -1.25 -10.33 -0.59
CA ARG A 76 -0.92 -10.21 -2.00
C ARG A 76 -2.08 -9.55 -2.72
N VAL A 77 -1.78 -8.48 -3.45
CA VAL A 77 -2.76 -7.68 -4.18
C VAL A 77 -2.30 -7.46 -5.60
N TRP A 78 -3.25 -7.15 -6.46
CA TRP A 78 -3.01 -6.84 -7.85
C TRP A 78 -3.37 -5.38 -8.11
N VAL A 79 -2.52 -4.69 -8.84
CA VAL A 79 -2.76 -3.32 -9.29
C VAL A 79 -2.44 -3.28 -10.77
N ASP A 80 -3.41 -2.89 -11.60
CA ASP A 80 -3.29 -2.88 -13.06
C ASP A 80 -2.79 -4.23 -13.65
N GLY A 81 -3.18 -5.35 -13.02
CA GLY A 81 -2.79 -6.70 -13.44
C GLY A 81 -1.38 -7.14 -13.03
N ARG A 82 -0.63 -6.32 -12.28
CA ARG A 82 0.66 -6.69 -11.69
C ARG A 82 0.48 -7.09 -10.23
N GLU A 83 1.25 -8.08 -9.79
CA GLU A 83 1.26 -8.55 -8.41
C GLU A 83 2.13 -7.66 -7.51
N TRP A 84 1.62 -7.36 -6.32
CA TRP A 84 2.28 -6.56 -5.30
C TRP A 84 2.03 -7.13 -3.89
N ASP A 85 2.90 -6.78 -2.94
CA ASP A 85 2.76 -7.09 -1.51
C ASP A 85 2.24 -5.86 -0.76
N TYR A 86 1.12 -6.02 -0.06
CA TYR A 86 0.48 -5.01 0.77
C TYR A 86 0.72 -5.34 2.24
N SER A 87 1.37 -4.42 2.96
CA SER A 87 1.73 -4.63 4.36
C SER A 87 1.69 -3.34 5.16
N GLU A 88 1.76 -3.47 6.48
CA GLU A 88 1.87 -2.33 7.40
C GLU A 88 3.21 -1.61 7.24
N ALA A 89 3.15 -0.28 7.18
CA ALA A 89 4.33 0.56 7.24
C ALA A 89 4.94 0.56 8.64
N ARG A 90 6.27 0.46 8.73
CA ARG A 90 7.01 0.65 9.99
C ARG A 90 6.79 2.11 10.39
N PHE A 91 6.08 2.37 11.49
CA PHE A 91 5.58 3.67 12.00
C PHE A 91 4.14 4.07 11.66
N GLY A 92 3.30 3.11 11.25
CA GLY A 92 1.87 3.34 11.05
C GLY A 92 1.54 3.80 9.64
N GLY A 93 0.35 3.41 9.19
CA GLY A 93 -0.02 3.42 7.79
C GLY A 93 0.22 2.06 7.13
N VAL A 94 -0.07 1.99 5.85
CA VAL A 94 0.06 0.79 5.03
C VAL A 94 0.78 1.17 3.74
N LEU A 95 1.42 0.21 3.10
CA LEU A 95 2.16 0.43 1.87
C LEU A 95 2.12 -0.80 0.99
N ILE A 96 2.14 -0.56 -0.31
CA ILE A 96 2.27 -1.61 -1.31
C ILE A 96 3.66 -1.54 -1.92
N THR A 97 4.37 -2.67 -1.91
CA THR A 97 5.71 -2.82 -2.48
C THR A 97 5.73 -3.95 -3.50
N PRO A 98 6.74 -4.01 -4.41
CA PRO A 98 6.87 -5.11 -5.35
C PRO A 98 6.86 -6.44 -4.60
N ALA A 99 6.12 -7.42 -5.13
CA ALA A 99 6.13 -8.77 -4.58
C ALA A 99 7.57 -9.28 -4.61
N ARG A 100 8.18 -9.44 -3.43
CA ARG A 100 9.53 -10.03 -3.34
C ARG A 100 9.40 -11.52 -3.56
N GLU A 101 10.04 -12.04 -4.61
CA GLU A 101 10.27 -13.47 -4.78
C GLU A 101 11.03 -13.97 -3.54
N ARG A 102 10.47 -14.95 -2.84
CA ARG A 102 10.96 -15.44 -1.55
C ARG A 102 11.33 -16.90 -1.65
#